data_AF-A0A1V9V908-F1
#
_entry.id   AF-A0A1V9V908-F1
#
_cell.length_a   1.000
_cell.length_b   1.000
_cell.length_c   1.000
_cell.angle_alpha   90.00
_cell.angle_beta   90.00
_cell.angle_gamma   90.00
#
_symmetry.space_group_name_H-M   'P 1'
#
loop_
_entity.id
_entity.type
_entity.pdbx_description
1 polymer ?
#
loop_
_entity_poly.entity_id
_entity_poly.type
_entity_poly.pdbx_seq_one_letter_code
_entity_poly.pdbx_strand_id
1 'polypeptide(L)'
;EILKFAQNNLAKYKAPKEIFIMSDYPRTKNGKVLRKQLVKDLHEQYFAITKGEEIVEYKARRSMLLVPSYNKHNVEKARTVLADTLIFDLEAILEDQRELARETLKDIYKEGGAKFGESERVLRVNNLGSEDLKKDLALAKEIELDALLFSKIDTKEDVLEAVKLIEGVNPNLTLMIMIETPLSVLNIQEICAASPKVEVVVVGSNKLANRLQIDIKRGSKAIVTYLAQIALAAKAYGKTVIDG
;
A
#
# COMPACT_ATOMS: atom_id res chain seq x y z
N GLU A 1 -7.45 -34.22 9.58
CA GLU A 1 -8.61 -35.11 9.85
C GLU A 1 -8.98 -35.19 11.33
N ILE A 2 -8.03 -35.48 12.22
CA ILE A 2 -8.26 -35.63 13.68
C ILE A 2 -8.91 -34.38 14.31
N LEU A 3 -8.42 -33.18 13.99
CA LEU A 3 -8.98 -31.93 14.52
C LEU A 3 -10.46 -31.75 14.13
N LYS A 4 -10.78 -32.00 12.86
CA LYS A 4 -12.14 -31.90 12.31
C LYS A 4 -13.06 -32.96 12.94
N PHE A 5 -12.58 -34.18 13.13
CA PHE A 5 -13.30 -35.22 13.85
C PHE A 5 -13.58 -34.81 15.30
N ALA A 6 -12.59 -34.27 16.01
CA ALA A 6 -12.75 -33.84 17.40
C ALA A 6 -13.74 -32.66 17.53
N GLN A 7 -13.69 -31.69 16.61
CA GLN A 7 -14.62 -30.56 16.59
C GLN A 7 -16.06 -30.98 16.29
N ASN A 8 -16.27 -32.02 15.49
CA ASN A 8 -17.60 -32.51 15.12
C ASN A 8 -18.22 -33.44 16.19
N ASN A 9 -17.40 -34.07 17.04
CA ASN A 9 -17.86 -35.13 17.95
C ASN A 9 -17.69 -34.80 19.44
N LEU A 10 -16.99 -33.72 19.81
CA LEU A 10 -16.85 -33.27 21.20
C LEU A 10 -17.71 -32.05 21.48
N ALA A 11 -18.15 -31.90 22.73
CA ALA A 11 -18.77 -30.66 23.19
C ALA A 11 -17.81 -29.49 22.96
N LYS A 12 -18.35 -28.32 22.57
CA LYS A 12 -17.57 -27.16 22.12
C LYS A 12 -16.45 -26.72 23.09
N TYR A 13 -16.64 -26.91 24.39
CA TYR A 13 -15.65 -26.57 25.43
C TYR A 13 -14.56 -27.64 25.64
N LYS A 14 -14.75 -28.86 25.13
CA LYS A 14 -13.77 -29.97 25.16
C LYS A 14 -13.07 -30.18 23.82
N ALA A 15 -13.63 -29.67 22.73
CA ALA A 15 -13.02 -29.78 21.42
C ALA A 15 -11.70 -28.97 21.37
N PRO A 16 -10.57 -29.59 21.00
CA PRO A 16 -9.33 -28.87 20.82
C PRO A 16 -9.47 -27.87 19.66
N LYS A 17 -8.87 -26.69 19.83
CA LYS A 17 -8.79 -25.69 18.75
C LYS A 17 -7.69 -26.02 17.77
N GLU A 18 -6.61 -26.60 18.26
CA GLU A 18 -5.41 -26.96 17.51
C GLU A 18 -4.83 -28.28 18.05
N ILE A 19 -4.14 -29.02 17.20
CA ILE A 19 -3.45 -30.26 17.55
C ILE A 19 -2.04 -30.20 16.96
N PHE A 20 -1.03 -30.32 17.82
CA PHE A 20 0.36 -30.44 17.41
C PHE A 20 0.73 -31.90 17.26
N ILE A 21 1.41 -32.24 16.16
CA ILE A 21 1.92 -33.58 15.89
C ILE A 21 3.43 -33.47 15.72
N MET A 22 4.18 -34.34 16.38
CA MET A 22 5.65 -34.38 16.28
C MET A 22 6.10 -35.77 15.82
N SER A 23 7.18 -35.80 15.05
CA SER A 23 7.83 -37.03 14.58
C SER A 23 8.61 -37.74 15.70
N ASP A 24 9.15 -36.99 16.66
CA ASP A 24 9.79 -37.53 17.87
C ASP A 24 9.63 -36.56 19.05
N TYR A 25 9.79 -37.07 20.27
CA TYR A 25 9.64 -36.32 21.52
C TYR A 25 11.00 -36.15 22.21
N PRO A 26 11.25 -34.99 22.85
CA PRO A 26 12.47 -34.81 23.64
C PRO A 26 12.48 -35.82 24.80
N ARG A 27 13.56 -36.58 24.93
CA ARG A 27 13.69 -37.67 25.91
C ARG A 27 14.98 -37.55 26.72
N THR A 28 14.94 -38.09 27.94
CA THR A 28 16.14 -38.38 28.73
C THR A 28 16.95 -39.51 28.10
N LYS A 29 18.20 -39.69 28.53
CA LYS A 29 19.06 -40.82 28.12
C LYS A 29 18.42 -42.20 28.38
N ASN A 30 17.46 -42.27 29.31
CA ASN A 30 16.72 -43.49 29.64
C ASN A 30 15.36 -43.57 28.91
N GLY A 31 15.13 -42.76 27.87
CA GLY A 31 13.95 -42.84 27.00
C GLY A 31 12.68 -42.14 27.53
N LYS A 32 12.70 -41.61 28.76
CA LYS A 32 11.55 -40.90 29.34
C LYS A 32 11.33 -39.54 28.66
N VAL A 33 10.11 -39.28 28.21
CA VAL A 33 9.73 -38.00 27.57
C VAL A 33 9.82 -36.84 28.56
N LEU A 34 10.51 -35.79 28.14
CA LEU A 34 10.68 -34.52 28.85
C LEU A 34 9.48 -33.61 28.57
N ARG A 35 8.35 -33.88 29.22
CA ARG A 35 7.10 -33.12 29.01
C ARG A 35 7.25 -31.61 29.19
N LYS A 36 8.02 -31.16 30.18
CA LYS A 36 8.23 -29.71 30.42
C LYS A 36 8.97 -29.05 29.25
N GLN A 37 9.99 -29.72 28.72
CA GLN A 37 10.75 -29.24 27.58
C GLN A 37 9.87 -29.25 26.32
N LEU A 38 9.15 -30.35 26.07
CA LEU A 38 8.19 -30.47 24.98
C LEU A 38 7.17 -29.32 24.96
N VAL A 39 6.54 -29.03 26.11
CA VAL A 39 5.56 -27.94 26.22
C VAL A 39 6.22 -26.59 25.98
N LYS A 40 7.44 -26.39 26.50
CA LYS A 40 8.21 -25.16 26.27
C LYS A 40 8.54 -24.98 24.78
N ASP A 41 9.04 -26.02 24.11
CA ASP A 41 9.42 -25.98 22.70
C ASP A 41 8.21 -25.72 21.80
N LEU A 42 7.07 -26.38 22.08
CA LEU A 42 5.82 -26.14 21.37
C LEU A 42 5.31 -24.71 21.62
N HIS A 43 5.42 -24.20 22.85
CA HIS A 43 5.04 -22.84 23.17
C HIS A 43 5.95 -21.84 22.44
N GLU A 44 7.26 -22.03 22.49
CA GLU A 44 8.23 -21.19 21.79
C GLU A 44 7.99 -21.22 20.28
N GLN A 45 7.78 -22.37 19.65
CA GLN A 45 7.46 -22.45 18.21
C GLN A 45 6.11 -21.81 17.86
N TYR A 46 5.08 -22.02 18.69
CA TYR A 46 3.76 -21.45 18.46
C TYR A 46 3.75 -19.92 18.60
N PHE A 47 4.53 -19.39 19.54
CA PHE A 47 4.71 -17.94 19.74
C PHE A 47 5.89 -17.36 18.95
N ALA A 48 6.66 -18.19 18.24
CA ALA A 48 7.68 -17.79 17.27
C ALA A 48 7.07 -17.37 15.93
N ILE A 49 5.81 -16.94 15.92
CA ILE A 49 5.26 -16.07 14.88
C ILE A 49 6.16 -14.83 14.83
N THR A 50 7.13 -14.90 13.92
CA THR A 50 7.95 -13.84 13.34
C THR A 50 8.08 -12.58 14.19
N LYS A 51 8.87 -12.68 15.28
CA LYS A 51 9.56 -11.52 15.88
C LYS A 51 10.84 -11.15 15.13
N GLY A 52 11.00 -11.57 13.88
CA GLY A 52 11.87 -10.83 12.98
C GLY A 52 11.09 -9.58 12.64
N GLU A 53 11.53 -8.41 13.12
CA GLU A 53 11.13 -7.18 12.46
C GLU A 53 11.47 -7.36 10.99
N GLU A 54 10.47 -7.32 10.12
CA GLU A 54 10.71 -7.24 8.69
C GLU A 54 11.66 -6.07 8.49
N ILE A 55 12.80 -6.30 7.85
CA ILE A 55 13.73 -5.22 7.53
C ILE A 55 13.02 -4.38 6.48
N VAL A 56 12.25 -3.39 6.94
CA VAL A 56 11.65 -2.41 6.06
C VAL A 56 12.79 -1.50 5.62
N GLU A 57 13.26 -1.73 4.41
CA GLU A 57 14.22 -0.83 3.77
C GLU A 57 13.60 0.57 3.74
N TYR A 58 14.23 1.52 4.43
CA TYR A 58 13.73 2.88 4.50
C TYR A 58 13.83 3.53 3.12
N LYS A 59 12.68 3.67 2.44
CA LYS A 59 12.57 4.45 1.22
C LYS A 59 12.46 5.92 1.58
N ALA A 60 13.49 6.70 1.24
CA ALA A 60 13.39 8.16 1.32
C ALA A 60 12.27 8.63 0.38
N ARG A 61 11.42 9.53 0.85
CA ARG A 61 10.32 10.14 0.09
C ARG A 61 10.25 11.64 0.37
N ARG A 62 11.40 12.30 0.31
CA ARG A 62 11.55 13.75 0.60
C ARG A 62 11.06 14.60 -0.57
N SER A 63 11.08 14.03 -1.79
CA SER A 63 10.59 14.64 -3.01
C SER A 63 9.82 13.61 -3.84
N MET A 64 8.54 13.91 -4.13
CA MET A 64 7.73 13.13 -5.05
C MET A 64 7.39 14.00 -6.27
N LEU A 65 7.93 13.65 -7.44
CA LEU A 65 7.74 14.40 -8.66
C LEU A 65 6.63 13.79 -9.51
N LEU A 66 5.57 14.55 -9.77
CA LEU A 66 4.54 14.20 -10.75
C LEU A 66 5.07 14.38 -12.18
N VAL A 67 4.96 13.33 -12.98
CA VAL A 67 5.41 13.26 -14.37
C VAL A 67 4.19 13.00 -15.26
N PRO A 68 3.78 13.96 -16.11
CA PRO A 68 2.72 13.76 -17.08
C PRO A 68 3.11 12.68 -18.10
N SER A 69 2.45 11.52 -18.04
CA SER A 69 2.91 10.31 -18.72
C SER A 69 2.68 10.32 -20.24
N TYR A 70 1.79 11.19 -20.75
CA TYR A 70 1.56 11.37 -22.19
C TYR A 70 2.73 12.07 -22.91
N ASN A 71 3.65 12.68 -22.17
CA ASN A 71 4.78 13.39 -22.76
C ASN A 71 6.05 12.54 -22.67
N LYS A 72 6.40 11.86 -23.79
CA LYS A 72 7.60 11.00 -23.88
C LYS A 72 8.87 11.69 -23.40
N HIS A 73 9.06 12.98 -23.72
CA HIS A 73 10.24 13.73 -23.28
C HIS A 73 10.31 13.87 -21.75
N ASN A 74 9.17 14.15 -21.09
CA ASN A 74 9.15 14.27 -19.63
C ASN A 74 9.47 12.95 -18.94
N VAL A 75 8.91 11.85 -19.44
CA VAL A 75 9.15 10.51 -18.87
C VAL A 75 10.60 10.09 -19.08
N GLU A 76 11.19 10.31 -20.26
CA GLU A 76 12.62 10.02 -20.49
C GLU A 76 13.53 10.88 -19.60
N LYS A 77 13.23 12.17 -19.49
CA LYS A 77 13.99 13.08 -18.61
C LYS A 77 13.94 12.63 -17.16
N ALA A 78 12.81 12.06 -16.71
CA ALA A 78 12.64 11.56 -15.34
C ALA A 78 13.70 10.52 -14.94
N ARG A 79 14.30 9.78 -15.90
CA ARG A 79 15.40 8.83 -15.63
C ARG A 79 16.64 9.47 -14.99
N THR A 80 16.82 10.78 -15.16
CA THR A 80 18.00 11.52 -14.72
C THR A 80 17.71 12.52 -13.60
N VAL A 81 16.45 12.65 -13.19
CA VAL A 81 16.06 13.61 -12.14
C VAL A 81 16.43 13.05 -10.77
N LEU A 82 16.95 13.92 -9.91
CA LEU A 82 17.25 13.61 -8.51
C LEU A 82 16.01 13.79 -7.63
N ALA A 83 14.97 13.01 -7.90
CA ALA A 83 13.78 12.91 -7.07
C ALA A 83 13.80 11.55 -6.34
N ASP A 84 13.35 11.52 -5.09
CA ASP A 84 13.26 10.26 -4.36
C ASP A 84 12.16 9.36 -4.95
N THR A 85 11.08 9.97 -5.44
CA THR A 85 9.95 9.27 -6.05
C THR A 85 9.50 9.95 -7.33
N LEU A 86 9.22 9.16 -8.36
CA LEU A 86 8.58 9.59 -9.61
C LEU A 86 7.17 9.04 -9.65
N ILE A 87 6.18 9.93 -9.80
CA ILE A 87 4.78 9.57 -9.97
C ILE A 87 4.41 9.77 -11.43
N PHE A 88 4.33 8.68 -12.19
CA PHE A 88 3.79 8.68 -13.54
C PHE A 88 2.27 8.88 -13.46
N ASP A 89 1.78 10.03 -13.92
CA ASP A 89 0.37 10.41 -13.77
C ASP A 89 -0.47 10.00 -14.98
N LEU A 90 -1.54 9.24 -14.72
CA LEU A 90 -2.59 8.88 -15.68
C LEU A 90 -3.97 9.47 -15.31
N GLU A 91 -4.12 10.10 -14.15
CA GLU A 91 -5.40 10.61 -13.62
C GLU A 91 -5.60 12.08 -13.96
N ALA A 92 -4.60 12.93 -13.69
CA ALA A 92 -4.70 14.38 -13.84
C ALA A 92 -4.33 14.86 -15.26
N ILE A 93 -4.71 14.09 -16.27
CA ILE A 93 -4.47 14.38 -17.70
C ILE A 93 -5.80 14.35 -18.47
N LEU A 94 -5.80 14.87 -19.71
CA LEU A 94 -7.00 14.83 -20.54
C LEU A 94 -7.38 13.38 -20.89
N GLU A 95 -8.67 13.12 -21.04
CA GLU A 95 -9.19 11.77 -21.29
C GLU A 95 -8.63 11.16 -22.58
N ASP A 96 -8.53 11.96 -23.64
CA ASP A 96 -7.95 11.58 -24.94
C ASP A 96 -6.44 11.32 -24.89
N GLN A 97 -5.75 11.78 -23.84
CA GLN A 97 -4.33 11.55 -23.62
C GLN A 97 -4.05 10.27 -22.83
N ARG A 98 -5.05 9.65 -22.20
CA ARG A 98 -4.83 8.49 -21.31
C ARG A 98 -4.27 7.28 -22.04
N GLU A 99 -4.77 6.99 -23.23
CA GLU A 99 -4.25 5.86 -24.01
C GLU A 99 -2.81 6.10 -24.47
N LEU A 100 -2.54 7.29 -25.03
CA LEU A 100 -1.19 7.71 -25.40
C LEU A 100 -0.22 7.65 -24.21
N ALA A 101 -0.66 8.04 -23.01
CA ALA A 101 0.14 7.98 -21.80
C ALA A 101 0.52 6.54 -21.41
N ARG A 102 -0.41 5.60 -21.52
CA ARG A 102 -0.13 4.18 -21.29
C ARG A 102 0.85 3.64 -22.31
N GLU A 103 0.62 3.90 -23.59
CA GLU A 103 1.52 3.49 -24.69
C GLU A 103 2.92 4.05 -24.49
N THR A 104 3.04 5.34 -24.15
CA THR A 104 4.32 6.01 -23.87
C THR A 104 5.08 5.31 -22.74
N LEU A 105 4.41 4.96 -21.64
CA LEU A 105 5.05 4.23 -20.55
C LEU A 105 5.51 2.83 -20.99
N LYS A 106 4.68 2.08 -21.73
CA LYS A 106 5.07 0.76 -22.26
C LYS A 106 6.32 0.86 -23.14
N ASP A 107 6.32 1.80 -24.07
CA ASP A 107 7.42 1.97 -25.02
C ASP A 107 8.71 2.37 -24.31
N ILE A 108 8.66 3.30 -23.36
CA ILE A 108 9.85 3.73 -22.59
C ILE A 108 10.41 2.58 -21.76
N TYR A 109 9.55 1.81 -21.08
CA TYR A 109 9.98 0.64 -20.31
C TYR A 109 10.58 -0.44 -21.20
N LYS A 110 10.04 -0.64 -22.41
CA LYS A 110 10.56 -1.59 -23.39
C LYS A 110 11.89 -1.14 -23.99
N GLU A 111 12.04 0.15 -24.32
CA GLU A 111 13.22 0.71 -24.97
C GLU A 111 14.40 0.86 -23.99
N GLY A 112 14.16 1.44 -22.82
CA GLY A 112 15.21 1.83 -21.86
C GLY A 112 15.24 1.00 -20.58
N GLY A 113 14.34 0.01 -20.44
CA GLY A 113 14.18 -0.77 -19.23
C GLY A 113 13.58 0.03 -18.07
N ALA A 114 13.49 -0.61 -16.92
CA ALA A 114 12.78 -0.09 -15.76
C ALA A 114 13.61 0.82 -14.82
N LYS A 115 14.85 1.18 -15.19
CA LYS A 115 15.73 1.98 -14.34
C LYS A 115 15.47 3.48 -14.49
N PHE A 116 15.01 4.12 -13.42
CA PHE A 116 14.84 5.57 -13.32
C PHE A 116 15.76 6.16 -12.23
N GLY A 117 17.05 5.84 -12.34
CA GLY A 117 18.01 6.07 -11.26
C GLY A 117 17.64 5.24 -10.03
N GLU A 118 17.76 5.86 -8.85
CA GLU A 118 17.38 5.28 -7.55
C GLU A 118 15.95 5.68 -7.13
N SER A 119 15.19 6.31 -8.02
CA SER A 119 13.86 6.83 -7.70
C SER A 119 12.83 5.71 -7.56
N GLU A 120 11.98 5.79 -6.54
CA GLU A 120 10.79 4.94 -6.43
C GLU A 120 9.83 5.25 -7.60
N ARG A 121 9.37 4.22 -8.31
CA ARG A 121 8.50 4.31 -9.48
C ARG A 121 7.06 4.08 -9.06
N VAL A 122 6.26 5.12 -9.11
CA VAL A 122 4.85 5.10 -8.71
C VAL A 122 3.98 5.38 -9.92
N LEU A 123 2.95 4.58 -10.12
CA LEU A 123 1.91 4.87 -11.12
C LEU A 123 0.68 5.43 -10.41
N ARG A 124 0.29 6.66 -10.73
CA ARG A 124 -1.00 7.22 -10.30
C ARG A 124 -2.06 6.81 -11.30
N VAL A 125 -2.93 5.92 -10.85
CA VAL A 125 -4.00 5.33 -11.66
C VAL A 125 -5.27 6.17 -11.60
N ASN A 126 -6.15 5.98 -12.58
CA ASN A 126 -7.48 6.58 -12.59
C ASN A 126 -8.33 6.09 -11.42
N ASN A 127 -9.36 6.89 -11.09
CA ASN A 127 -10.16 6.69 -9.89
C ASN A 127 -10.89 5.33 -9.86
N LEU A 128 -11.14 4.82 -8.65
CA LEU A 128 -11.97 3.63 -8.43
C LEU A 128 -13.32 3.74 -9.15
N GLY A 129 -13.77 2.62 -9.71
CA GLY A 129 -15.00 2.56 -10.52
C GLY A 129 -14.91 3.12 -11.94
N SER A 130 -13.80 3.75 -12.34
CA SER A 130 -13.62 4.21 -13.73
C SER A 130 -13.33 3.08 -14.72
N GLU A 131 -13.70 3.26 -15.98
CA GLU A 131 -13.38 2.29 -17.04
C GLU A 131 -11.86 2.24 -17.31
N ASP A 132 -11.19 3.39 -17.21
CA ASP A 132 -9.76 3.56 -17.42
C ASP A 132 -8.90 2.80 -16.40
N LEU A 133 -9.38 2.65 -15.16
CA LEU A 133 -8.64 1.94 -14.12
C LEU A 133 -8.28 0.51 -14.54
N LYS A 134 -9.16 -0.20 -15.25
CA LYS A 134 -8.87 -1.56 -15.72
C LYS A 134 -7.67 -1.58 -16.68
N LYS A 135 -7.56 -0.58 -17.54
CA LYS A 135 -6.45 -0.43 -18.48
C LYS A 135 -5.16 -0.03 -17.75
N ASP A 136 -5.26 0.84 -16.75
CA ASP A 136 -4.12 1.24 -15.93
C ASP A 136 -3.54 0.06 -15.14
N LEU A 137 -4.41 -0.79 -14.57
CA LEU A 137 -3.99 -2.01 -13.88
C LEU A 137 -3.40 -3.06 -14.83
N ALA A 138 -3.87 -3.11 -16.09
CA ALA A 138 -3.27 -3.95 -17.11
C ALA A 138 -1.84 -3.48 -17.44
N LEU A 139 -1.64 -2.16 -17.62
CA LEU A 139 -0.31 -1.57 -17.76
C LEU A 139 0.58 -1.89 -16.56
N ALA A 140 0.07 -1.73 -15.33
CA ALA A 140 0.82 -1.98 -14.11
C ALA A 140 1.30 -3.44 -13.95
N LYS A 141 0.69 -4.39 -14.66
CA LYS A 141 1.16 -5.78 -14.74
C LYS A 141 2.29 -5.99 -15.75
N GLU A 142 2.42 -5.09 -16.72
CA GLU A 142 3.38 -5.20 -17.82
C GLU A 142 4.71 -4.48 -17.51
N ILE A 143 4.70 -3.49 -16.61
CA ILE A 143 5.87 -2.68 -16.28
C ILE A 143 6.27 -2.84 -14.81
N GLU A 144 7.56 -2.69 -14.51
CA GLU A 144 8.03 -2.72 -13.12
C GLU A 144 7.73 -1.41 -12.40
N LEU A 145 7.03 -1.52 -11.28
CA LEU A 145 6.66 -0.43 -10.40
C LEU A 145 6.99 -0.80 -8.96
N ASP A 146 7.13 0.21 -8.12
CA ASP A 146 7.35 0.04 -6.69
C ASP A 146 6.04 0.31 -5.92
N ALA A 147 5.15 1.15 -6.46
CA ALA A 147 3.85 1.43 -5.85
C ALA A 147 2.76 1.83 -6.85
N LEU A 148 1.50 1.73 -6.41
CA LEU A 148 0.36 2.36 -7.05
C LEU A 148 -0.23 3.45 -6.15
N LEU A 149 -0.58 4.58 -6.75
CA LEU A 149 -1.22 5.70 -6.09
C LEU A 149 -2.68 5.83 -6.56
N PHE A 150 -3.61 5.68 -5.62
CA PHE A 150 -5.04 5.88 -5.85
C PHE A 150 -5.47 7.25 -5.33
N SER A 151 -6.15 8.02 -6.18
CA SER A 151 -6.72 9.32 -5.79
C SER A 151 -8.15 9.19 -5.26
N LYS A 152 -8.64 10.25 -4.61
CA LYS A 152 -10.04 10.38 -4.17
C LYS A 152 -10.51 9.19 -3.32
N ILE A 153 -9.69 8.76 -2.36
CA ILE A 153 -10.08 7.74 -1.37
C ILE A 153 -10.89 8.42 -0.28
N ASP A 154 -12.19 8.12 -0.21
CA ASP A 154 -13.15 8.79 0.67
C ASP A 154 -13.60 7.93 1.85
N THR A 155 -13.46 6.61 1.75
CA THR A 155 -13.97 5.64 2.74
C THR A 155 -13.00 4.49 2.99
N LYS A 156 -13.21 3.74 4.07
CA LYS A 156 -12.49 2.48 4.31
C LYS A 156 -12.77 1.44 3.21
N GLU A 157 -13.97 1.42 2.63
CA GLU A 157 -14.33 0.52 1.54
C GLU A 157 -13.48 0.77 0.29
N ASP A 158 -13.23 2.05 -0.05
CA ASP A 158 -12.34 2.42 -1.14
C ASP A 158 -10.92 1.85 -0.93
N VAL A 159 -10.41 1.91 0.30
CA VAL A 159 -9.11 1.31 0.65
C VAL A 159 -9.13 -0.20 0.44
N LEU A 160 -10.16 -0.90 0.93
CA LEU A 160 -10.27 -2.35 0.79
C LEU A 160 -10.41 -2.78 -0.68
N GLU A 161 -11.07 -1.98 -1.51
CA GLU A 161 -11.10 -2.19 -2.95
C GLU A 161 -9.71 -2.01 -3.58
N ALA A 162 -9.02 -0.89 -3.28
CA ALA A 162 -7.68 -0.64 -3.77
C ALA A 162 -6.68 -1.74 -3.36
N VAL A 163 -6.80 -2.29 -2.15
CA VAL A 163 -6.02 -3.45 -1.68
C VAL A 163 -6.23 -4.68 -2.55
N LYS A 164 -7.49 -5.03 -2.87
CA LYS A 164 -7.78 -6.18 -3.74
C LYS A 164 -7.21 -5.98 -5.14
N LEU A 165 -7.32 -4.76 -5.67
CA LEU A 165 -6.84 -4.44 -7.01
C LEU A 165 -5.31 -4.51 -7.09
N ILE A 166 -4.59 -3.95 -6.12
CA ILE A 166 -3.12 -3.99 -6.10
C ILE A 166 -2.58 -5.40 -5.89
N GLU A 167 -3.22 -6.21 -5.03
CA GLU A 167 -2.87 -7.63 -4.85
C GLU A 167 -3.07 -8.44 -6.14
N GLY A 168 -4.10 -8.09 -6.93
CA GLY A 168 -4.35 -8.69 -8.24
C GLY A 168 -3.37 -8.24 -9.34
N VAL A 169 -2.61 -7.17 -9.12
CA VAL A 169 -1.50 -6.74 -9.99
C VAL A 169 -0.21 -7.40 -9.55
N ASN A 170 0.23 -7.09 -8.33
CA ASN A 170 1.42 -7.67 -7.72
C ASN A 170 1.35 -7.44 -6.19
N PRO A 171 1.35 -8.50 -5.37
CA PRO A 171 1.23 -8.38 -3.92
C PRO A 171 2.43 -7.69 -3.25
N ASN A 172 3.54 -7.46 -3.96
CA ASN A 172 4.70 -6.74 -3.42
C ASN A 172 4.63 -5.23 -3.64
N LEU A 173 3.69 -4.72 -4.45
CA LEU A 173 3.54 -3.29 -4.64
C LEU A 173 3.07 -2.59 -3.36
N THR A 174 3.66 -1.43 -3.08
CA THR A 174 3.21 -0.52 -2.03
C THR A 174 1.89 0.14 -2.46
N LEU A 175 0.92 0.22 -1.54
CA LEU A 175 -0.29 1.01 -1.76
C LEU A 175 -0.09 2.43 -1.21
N MET A 176 -0.20 3.41 -2.09
CA MET A 176 -0.29 4.82 -1.75
C MET A 176 -1.71 5.32 -2.01
N ILE A 177 -2.21 6.18 -1.13
CA ILE A 177 -3.54 6.79 -1.27
C ILE A 177 -3.43 8.30 -1.20
N MET A 178 -4.28 9.01 -1.94
CA MET A 178 -4.37 10.46 -1.89
C MET A 178 -5.68 10.91 -1.24
N ILE A 179 -5.53 11.80 -0.26
CA ILE A 179 -6.62 12.42 0.52
C ILE A 179 -6.81 13.84 -0.02
N GLU A 180 -7.90 14.05 -0.73
CA GLU A 180 -8.10 15.26 -1.55
C GLU A 180 -9.55 15.79 -1.51
N THR A 181 -10.37 15.28 -0.58
CA THR A 181 -11.79 15.63 -0.46
C THR A 181 -12.19 15.93 0.98
N PRO A 182 -13.22 16.75 1.24
CA PRO A 182 -13.71 16.96 2.61
C PRO A 182 -14.15 15.66 3.29
N LEU A 183 -14.79 14.74 2.56
CA LEU A 183 -15.23 13.46 3.10
C LEU A 183 -14.03 12.58 3.52
N SER A 184 -12.98 12.53 2.69
CA SER A 184 -11.74 11.82 3.01
C SER A 184 -11.06 12.36 4.27
N VAL A 185 -11.14 13.67 4.53
CA VAL A 185 -10.59 14.27 5.77
C VAL A 185 -11.43 13.88 6.98
N LEU A 186 -12.76 13.88 6.87
CA LEU A 186 -13.64 13.44 7.96
C LEU A 186 -13.45 11.95 8.29
N ASN A 187 -13.24 11.12 7.28
CA ASN A 187 -13.06 9.66 7.41
C ASN A 187 -11.58 9.23 7.58
N ILE A 188 -10.64 10.17 7.73
CA ILE A 188 -9.21 9.84 7.62
C ILE A 188 -8.74 8.78 8.61
N GLN A 189 -9.33 8.75 9.81
CA GLN A 189 -9.01 7.75 10.83
C GLN A 189 -9.34 6.33 10.36
N GLU A 190 -10.55 6.11 9.84
CA GLU A 190 -10.95 4.78 9.36
C GLU A 190 -10.22 4.39 8.07
N ILE A 191 -9.92 5.34 7.19
CA ILE A 191 -9.12 5.14 5.98
C ILE A 191 -7.72 4.65 6.35
N CYS A 192 -7.04 5.32 7.28
CA CYS A 192 -5.70 4.92 7.71
C CYS A 192 -5.69 3.58 8.49
N ALA A 193 -6.77 3.27 9.21
CA ALA A 193 -6.93 2.01 9.95
C ALA A 193 -7.31 0.82 9.06
N ALA A 194 -7.86 1.05 7.86
CA ALA A 194 -8.52 0.03 7.05
C ALA A 194 -7.58 -1.12 6.63
N SER A 195 -6.30 -0.84 6.39
CA SER A 195 -5.35 -1.87 5.97
C SER A 195 -3.89 -1.54 6.32
N PRO A 196 -3.08 -2.53 6.74
CA PRO A 196 -1.63 -2.37 6.86
C PRO A 196 -0.97 -2.13 5.49
N LYS A 197 -1.61 -2.53 4.38
CA LYS A 197 -1.08 -2.39 3.01
C LYS A 197 -0.87 -0.95 2.57
N VAL A 198 -1.70 -0.02 3.07
CA VAL A 198 -1.50 1.41 2.87
C VAL A 198 -0.21 1.80 3.58
N GLU A 199 0.77 2.32 2.85
CA GLU A 199 2.06 2.74 3.42
C GLU A 199 2.21 4.26 3.42
N VAL A 200 1.66 4.93 2.39
CA VAL A 200 1.80 6.36 2.17
C VAL A 200 0.43 7.01 1.98
N VAL A 201 0.22 8.11 2.70
CA VAL A 201 -0.90 9.03 2.56
C VAL A 201 -0.38 10.32 1.94
N VAL A 202 -0.78 10.61 0.70
CA VAL A 202 -0.44 11.85 0.01
C VAL A 202 -1.60 12.84 0.20
N VAL A 203 -1.30 14.09 0.52
CA VAL A 203 -2.34 15.12 0.65
C VAL A 203 -2.51 15.85 -0.68
N GLY A 204 -3.69 15.79 -1.26
CA GLY A 204 -4.03 16.55 -2.47
C GLY A 204 -4.44 17.98 -2.13
N SER A 205 -3.51 18.77 -1.57
CA SER A 205 -3.76 20.09 -0.97
C SER A 205 -4.51 21.06 -1.90
N ASN A 206 -4.17 21.10 -3.18
CA ASN A 206 -4.84 21.96 -4.17
C ASN A 206 -6.30 21.56 -4.43
N LYS A 207 -6.57 20.25 -4.63
CA LYS A 207 -7.92 19.74 -4.86
C LYS A 207 -8.78 19.89 -3.59
N LEU A 208 -8.20 19.63 -2.42
CA LEU A 208 -8.88 19.81 -1.14
C LEU A 208 -9.26 21.28 -0.92
N ALA A 209 -8.32 22.21 -1.12
CA ALA A 209 -8.59 23.64 -1.00
C ALA A 209 -9.67 24.12 -1.98
N ASN A 210 -9.62 23.66 -3.24
CA ASN A 210 -10.63 24.00 -4.24
C ASN A 210 -12.04 23.56 -3.77
N ARG A 211 -12.17 22.33 -3.26
CA ARG A 211 -13.45 21.79 -2.77
C ARG A 211 -13.95 22.49 -1.50
N LEU A 212 -13.04 22.93 -0.64
CA LEU A 212 -13.35 23.70 0.56
C LEU A 212 -13.52 25.20 0.26
N GLN A 213 -13.33 25.64 -0.98
CA GLN A 213 -13.36 27.04 -1.40
C GLN A 213 -12.36 27.92 -0.63
N ILE A 214 -11.19 27.36 -0.31
CA ILE A 214 -10.11 28.03 0.40
C ILE A 214 -9.14 28.66 -0.61
N ASP A 215 -8.90 29.96 -0.48
CA ASP A 215 -7.84 30.65 -1.23
C ASP A 215 -6.49 30.48 -0.54
N ILE A 216 -5.78 29.41 -0.89
CA ILE A 216 -4.44 29.10 -0.39
C ILE A 216 -3.39 30.16 -0.79
N LYS A 217 -3.63 30.95 -1.85
CA LYS A 217 -2.70 32.00 -2.29
C LYS A 217 -2.64 33.16 -1.29
N ARG A 218 -3.66 33.32 -0.45
CA ARG A 218 -3.71 34.32 0.63
C ARG A 218 -3.11 33.82 1.95
N GLY A 219 -2.61 32.59 1.99
CA GLY A 219 -1.84 32.04 3.09
C GLY A 219 -2.21 30.60 3.42
N SER A 220 -1.18 29.76 3.62
CA SER A 220 -1.33 28.33 3.94
C SER A 220 -2.03 28.05 5.28
N LYS A 221 -2.14 29.04 6.17
CA LYS A 221 -2.81 28.89 7.47
C LYS A 221 -4.26 28.40 7.36
N ALA A 222 -4.95 28.72 6.26
CA ALA A 222 -6.34 28.31 6.06
C ALA A 222 -6.52 26.80 5.88
N ILE A 223 -5.48 26.07 5.42
CA ILE A 223 -5.55 24.61 5.23
C ILE A 223 -4.91 23.81 6.37
N VAL A 224 -4.12 24.46 7.24
CA VAL A 224 -3.32 23.81 8.30
C VAL A 224 -4.15 22.86 9.16
N THR A 225 -5.38 23.23 9.53
CA THR A 225 -6.24 22.37 10.37
C THR A 225 -6.48 21.00 9.70
N TYR A 226 -6.72 20.98 8.40
CA TYR A 226 -6.97 19.75 7.65
C TYR A 226 -5.67 18.95 7.45
N LEU A 227 -4.56 19.63 7.13
CA LEU A 227 -3.25 18.97 7.02
C LEU A 227 -2.83 18.32 8.35
N ALA A 228 -3.03 19.02 9.46
CA ALA A 228 -2.72 18.52 10.80
C ALA A 228 -3.59 17.31 11.16
N GLN A 229 -4.88 17.33 10.83
CA GLN A 229 -5.78 16.19 11.05
C GLN A 229 -5.33 14.97 10.24
N ILE A 230 -4.97 15.15 8.96
CA ILE A 230 -4.49 14.05 8.12
C ILE A 230 -3.17 13.50 8.64
N ALA A 231 -2.21 14.37 8.95
CA ALA A 231 -0.91 13.97 9.47
C ALA A 231 -1.03 13.21 10.80
N LEU A 232 -1.88 13.68 11.71
CA LEU A 232 -2.12 13.02 13.00
C LEU A 232 -2.68 11.61 12.80
N ALA A 233 -3.73 11.46 11.99
CA ALA A 233 -4.33 10.17 11.72
C ALA A 233 -3.36 9.21 11.02
N ALA A 234 -2.69 9.67 9.95
CA ALA A 234 -1.69 8.87 9.24
C ALA A 234 -0.60 8.35 10.20
N LYS A 235 -0.04 9.23 11.04
CA LYS A 235 0.99 8.83 12.02
C LYS A 235 0.48 7.92 13.11
N ALA A 236 -0.77 8.08 13.57
CA ALA A 236 -1.38 7.19 14.57
C ALA A 236 -1.46 5.73 14.09
N TYR A 237 -1.52 5.50 12.78
CA TYR A 237 -1.54 4.15 12.17
C TYR A 237 -0.23 3.79 11.46
N GLY A 238 0.88 4.46 11.79
CA GLY A 238 2.21 4.14 11.28
C GLY A 238 2.42 4.44 9.79
N LYS A 239 1.63 5.33 9.20
CA LYS A 239 1.71 5.67 7.77
C LYS A 239 2.70 6.81 7.52
N THR A 240 3.36 6.79 6.36
CA THR A 240 4.07 7.97 5.85
C THR A 240 3.05 8.98 5.35
N VAL A 241 3.28 10.27 5.59
CA VAL A 241 2.42 11.35 5.11
C VAL A 241 3.27 12.30 4.27
N ILE A 242 2.78 12.66 3.09
CA ILE A 242 3.45 13.53 2.13
C ILE A 242 2.51 14.68 1.77
N ASP A 243 3.02 15.91 1.80
CA ASP A 243 2.32 17.08 1.27
C ASP A 243 2.50 17.14 -0.25
N GLY A 244 1.44 17.41 -1.00
CA GLY A 244 1.38 17.32 -2.46
C GLY A 244 0.95 18.60 -3.17
#